data_AF-A0A8H3BW60-F1
#
_entry.id   AF-A0A8H3BW60-F1
#
_cell.length_a   1.000
_cell.length_b   1.000
_cell.length_c   1.000
_cell.angle_alpha   90.00
_cell.angle_beta   90.00
_cell.angle_gamma   90.00
#
_symmetry.space_group_name_H-M   'P 1'
#
loop_
_entity.id
_entity.type
_entity.pdbx_description
1 polymer ?
#
loop_
_entity_poly.entity_id
_entity_poly.type
_entity_poly.pdbx_seq_one_letter_code
_entity_poly.pdbx_strand_id
1 'polypeptide(L)'
;MNISSVLSVESTVAYLRTLPSIRERCSRVHALAQQGKLEHFDYHPEKEKDVVEFCAKIIERDFGSAYDTIPPHSRWRHFDAGRERIAPLLDQWSKELTPLDTAKRLIDLFLVSVLLDAGAGNAWAYTESGGQKFGRSEGLAIASLDMFMAGFFAGDGGLKVDGKCP
;
A
#
# COMPACT_ATOMS: atom_id res chain seq x y z
N MET A 1 3.13 -34.43 2.33
CA MET A 1 3.51 -34.44 3.76
C MET A 1 2.34 -33.92 4.56
N ASN A 2 1.86 -34.73 5.50
CA ASN A 2 0.72 -34.45 6.36
C ASN A 2 1.20 -33.54 7.51
N ILE A 3 0.73 -32.29 7.57
CA ILE A 3 1.17 -31.27 8.57
C ILE A 3 0.50 -31.51 9.94
N SER A 4 0.18 -32.76 10.26
CA SER A 4 -0.45 -33.12 11.53
C SER A 4 0.54 -33.19 12.70
N SER A 5 1.81 -32.83 12.52
CA SER A 5 2.71 -32.50 13.62
C SER A 5 2.55 -31.01 13.95
N VAL A 6 1.68 -30.73 14.92
CA VAL A 6 1.28 -29.37 15.32
C VAL A 6 2.51 -28.61 15.81
N LEU A 7 3.04 -27.72 14.95
CA LEU A 7 3.94 -26.67 15.38
C LEU A 7 3.26 -25.88 16.50
N SER A 8 3.99 -25.51 17.54
CA SER A 8 3.48 -24.56 18.54
C SER A 8 2.99 -23.27 17.85
N VAL A 9 2.16 -22.49 18.54
CA VAL A 9 1.67 -21.21 18.01
C VAL A 9 2.86 -20.31 17.65
N GLU A 10 3.88 -20.27 18.50
CA GLU A 10 5.08 -19.45 18.32
C GLU A 10 5.87 -19.86 17.08
N SER A 11 6.07 -21.18 16.89
CA SER A 11 6.78 -21.70 15.72
C SER A 11 5.99 -21.54 14.42
N THR A 12 4.65 -21.63 14.49
CA THR A 12 3.77 -21.32 13.36
C THR A 12 3.86 -19.84 12.98
N VAL A 13 3.78 -18.93 13.95
CA VAL A 13 3.90 -17.48 13.72
C VAL A 13 5.29 -17.14 13.16
N ALA A 14 6.35 -17.72 13.73
CA ALA A 14 7.71 -17.51 13.25
C ALA A 14 7.85 -17.94 11.78
N TYR A 15 7.33 -19.11 11.42
CA TYR A 15 7.33 -19.60 10.04
C TYR A 15 6.50 -18.70 9.10
N LEU A 16 5.28 -18.32 9.48
CA LEU A 16 4.39 -17.49 8.65
C LEU A 16 4.93 -16.07 8.40
N ARG A 17 5.90 -15.61 9.19
CA ARG A 17 6.60 -14.33 8.99
C ARG A 17 7.78 -14.42 8.02
N THR A 18 8.06 -15.59 7.45
CA THR A 18 9.18 -15.80 6.53
C THR A 18 8.77 -15.67 5.06
N LEU A 19 9.68 -15.20 4.19
CA LEU A 19 9.45 -15.15 2.74
C LEU A 19 9.19 -16.52 2.08
N PRO A 20 9.87 -17.62 2.47
CA PRO A 20 9.55 -18.95 1.95
C PRO A 20 8.10 -19.38 2.21
N SER A 21 7.53 -19.00 3.36
CA SER A 21 6.14 -19.34 3.66
C SER A 21 5.16 -18.71 2.67
N ILE A 22 5.44 -17.49 2.19
CA ILE A 22 4.64 -16.83 1.16
C ILE A 22 4.65 -17.66 -0.13
N ARG A 23 5.85 -18.05 -0.61
CA ARG A 23 5.97 -18.87 -1.83
C ARG A 23 5.23 -20.19 -1.69
N GLU A 24 5.44 -20.91 -0.59
CA GLU A 24 4.81 -22.20 -0.35
C GLU A 24 3.27 -22.10 -0.36
N ARG A 25 2.71 -21.08 0.30
CA ARG A 25 1.25 -20.90 0.36
C ARG A 25 0.68 -20.47 -0.99
N CYS A 26 1.34 -19.56 -1.71
CA CYS A 26 0.93 -19.19 -3.08
C CYS A 26 0.96 -20.39 -4.04
N SER A 27 1.97 -21.25 -3.96
CA SER A 27 2.05 -22.45 -4.79
C SER A 27 0.90 -23.42 -4.55
N ARG A 28 0.36 -23.51 -3.32
CA ARG A 28 -0.83 -24.34 -3.04
C ARG A 28 -2.07 -23.79 -3.74
N VAL A 29 -2.26 -22.47 -3.71
CA VAL A 29 -3.37 -21.82 -4.43
C VAL A 29 -3.22 -22.02 -5.93
N HIS A 30 -2.02 -21.84 -6.47
CA HIS A 30 -1.74 -22.07 -7.89
C HIS A 30 -2.00 -23.53 -8.32
N ALA A 31 -1.60 -24.52 -7.49
CA ALA A 31 -1.87 -25.92 -7.77
C ALA A 31 -3.37 -26.25 -7.77
N LEU A 32 -4.18 -25.58 -6.94
CA LEU A 32 -5.65 -25.67 -6.98
C LEU A 32 -6.21 -25.00 -8.23
N ALA A 33 -5.65 -23.86 -8.63
CA ALA A 33 -5.99 -23.14 -9.86
C ALA A 33 -5.82 -24.02 -11.10
N GLN A 34 -4.67 -24.69 -11.22
CA GLN A 34 -4.37 -25.65 -12.30
C GLN A 34 -5.36 -26.83 -12.37
N GLN A 35 -6.05 -27.13 -11.27
CA GLN A 35 -7.04 -28.21 -11.20
C GLN A 35 -8.48 -27.72 -11.38
N GLY A 36 -8.71 -26.42 -11.62
CA GLY A 36 -10.05 -25.84 -11.70
C GLY A 36 -10.80 -25.90 -10.36
N LYS A 37 -10.09 -25.86 -9.23
CA LYS A 37 -10.67 -26.00 -7.88
C LYS A 37 -10.83 -24.67 -7.13
N LEU A 38 -10.70 -23.55 -7.82
CA LEU A 38 -10.97 -22.24 -7.23
C LEU A 38 -12.47 -21.92 -7.31
N GLU A 39 -12.96 -21.16 -6.34
CA GLU A 39 -14.39 -20.83 -6.24
C GLU A 39 -14.79 -19.61 -7.07
N HIS A 40 -13.89 -18.62 -7.20
CA HIS A 40 -14.20 -17.30 -7.76
C HIS A 40 -13.38 -16.92 -9.01
N PHE A 41 -12.40 -17.74 -9.38
CA PHE A 41 -11.47 -17.43 -10.47
C PHE A 41 -11.19 -18.67 -11.30
N ASP A 42 -11.19 -18.50 -12.62
CA ASP A 42 -10.68 -19.50 -13.56
C ASP A 42 -9.23 -19.19 -13.92
N TYR A 43 -8.40 -20.23 -13.97
CA TYR A 43 -7.01 -20.10 -14.35
C TYR A 43 -6.79 -20.58 -15.78
N HIS A 44 -6.33 -19.66 -16.61
CA HIS A 44 -6.07 -19.84 -18.04
C HIS A 44 -4.56 -19.83 -18.30
N PRO A 45 -3.86 -20.98 -18.21
CA PRO A 45 -2.41 -21.03 -18.43
C PRO A 45 -2.01 -20.55 -19.83
N GLU A 46 -2.87 -20.75 -20.82
CA GLU A 46 -2.68 -20.29 -22.20
C GLU A 46 -2.65 -18.76 -22.33
N LYS A 47 -3.13 -18.02 -21.32
CA LYS A 47 -3.18 -16.56 -21.28
C LYS A 47 -2.04 -15.91 -20.51
N GLU A 48 -1.17 -16.68 -19.85
CA GLU A 48 -0.07 -16.11 -19.07
C GLU A 48 0.86 -15.25 -19.93
N LYS A 49 1.20 -15.74 -21.13
CA LYS A 49 2.03 -15.00 -22.07
C LYS A 49 1.38 -13.67 -22.49
N ASP A 50 0.09 -13.70 -22.81
CA ASP A 50 -0.67 -12.50 -23.21
C ASP A 50 -0.65 -11.44 -22.10
N VAL A 51 -0.82 -11.85 -20.84
CA VAL A 51 -0.78 -10.95 -19.67
C VAL A 51 0.61 -10.38 -19.45
N VAL A 52 1.66 -11.20 -19.55
CA VAL A 52 3.06 -10.74 -19.42
C VAL A 52 3.38 -9.70 -20.51
N GLU A 53 3.03 -9.97 -21.76
CA GLU A 53 3.24 -9.03 -22.86
C GLU A 53 2.45 -7.73 -22.68
N PHE A 54 1.22 -7.80 -22.19
CA PHE A 54 0.41 -6.63 -21.90
C PHE A 54 1.06 -5.74 -20.83
N CYS A 55 1.48 -6.32 -19.70
CA CYS A 55 2.16 -5.60 -18.63
C CYS A 55 3.50 -5.00 -19.11
N ALA A 56 4.29 -5.78 -19.87
CA ALA A 56 5.56 -5.30 -20.43
C ALA A 56 5.35 -4.11 -21.37
N LYS A 57 4.33 -4.16 -22.24
CA LYS A 57 3.99 -3.05 -23.15
C LYS A 57 3.56 -1.79 -22.41
N ILE A 58 2.84 -1.91 -21.29
CA ILE A 58 2.50 -0.74 -20.47
C ILE A 58 3.76 -0.11 -19.89
N ILE A 59 4.65 -0.93 -19.33
CA ILE A 59 5.92 -0.46 -18.75
C ILE A 59 6.78 0.20 -19.83
N GLU A 60 6.93 -0.43 -21.00
CA GLU A 60 7.69 0.11 -22.12
C GLU A 60 7.07 1.41 -22.67
N ARG A 61 5.74 1.49 -22.77
CA ARG A 61 5.04 2.72 -23.20
C ARG A 61 5.35 3.89 -22.26
N ASP A 62 5.32 3.65 -20.95
CA ASP A 62 5.42 4.70 -19.94
C ASP A 62 6.87 5.07 -19.59
N PHE A 63 7.82 4.14 -19.73
CA PHE A 63 9.22 4.33 -19.29
C PHE A 63 10.27 4.02 -20.36
N GLY A 64 9.89 3.47 -21.52
CA GLY A 64 10.84 3.06 -22.56
C GLY A 64 11.91 2.12 -22.00
N SER A 65 13.18 2.48 -22.17
CA SER A 65 14.33 1.76 -21.60
C SER A 65 14.78 2.28 -20.22
N ALA A 66 14.16 3.33 -19.70
CA ALA A 66 14.57 4.02 -18.47
C ALA A 66 13.93 3.37 -17.22
N TYR A 67 14.13 2.06 -17.04
CA TYR A 67 13.49 1.30 -15.96
C TYR A 67 13.92 1.72 -14.56
N ASP A 68 15.08 2.36 -14.42
CA ASP A 68 15.58 2.96 -13.18
C ASP A 68 14.75 4.19 -12.73
N THR A 69 13.95 4.76 -13.64
CA THR A 69 13.05 5.88 -13.34
C THR A 69 11.67 5.43 -12.87
N ILE A 70 11.36 4.13 -12.91
CA ILE A 70 10.09 3.60 -12.42
C ILE A 70 10.01 3.90 -10.92
N PRO A 71 9.03 4.72 -10.48
CA PRO A 71 8.92 5.05 -9.08
C PRO A 71 8.52 3.81 -8.27
N PRO A 72 9.10 3.59 -7.08
CA PRO A 72 8.70 2.48 -6.24
C PRO A 72 7.21 2.60 -5.88
N HIS A 73 6.47 1.51 -6.08
CA HIS A 73 5.08 1.45 -5.66
C HIS A 73 5.02 1.50 -4.12
N SER A 74 4.39 2.55 -3.60
CA SER A 74 4.25 2.77 -2.17
C SER A 74 3.07 3.69 -1.89
N ARG A 75 2.67 3.77 -0.60
CA ARG A 75 1.67 4.72 -0.14
C ARG A 75 2.00 6.17 -0.55
N TRP A 76 3.27 6.51 -0.67
CA TRP A 76 3.74 7.80 -1.19
C TRP A 76 3.04 8.18 -2.49
N ARG A 77 2.99 7.24 -3.45
CA ARG A 77 2.45 7.51 -4.78
C ARG A 77 0.95 7.75 -4.79
N HIS A 78 0.21 7.18 -3.84
CA HIS A 78 -1.22 7.45 -3.68
C HIS A 78 -1.50 8.87 -3.16
N PHE A 79 -0.61 9.45 -2.34
CA PHE A 79 -0.75 10.86 -1.94
C PHE A 79 -0.59 11.81 -3.13
N ASP A 80 0.25 11.46 -4.10
CA ASP A 80 0.49 12.36 -5.21
C ASP A 80 -0.74 12.47 -6.12
N ALA A 81 -1.41 11.38 -6.51
CA ALA A 81 -2.70 11.42 -7.22
C ALA A 81 -2.80 12.55 -8.30
N GLY A 82 -1.76 12.72 -9.12
CA GLY A 82 -1.64 13.76 -10.16
C GLY A 82 -0.86 15.05 -9.80
N ARG A 83 -0.46 15.26 -8.54
CA ARG A 83 0.40 16.37 -8.10
C ARG A 83 1.25 15.99 -6.88
N GLU A 84 2.48 16.46 -6.76
CA GLU A 84 3.27 16.13 -5.58
C GLU A 84 2.67 16.75 -4.30
N ARG A 85 2.28 15.89 -3.34
CA ARG A 85 1.71 16.35 -2.04
C ARG A 85 2.70 16.23 -0.89
N ILE A 86 3.61 15.27 -0.93
CA ILE A 86 4.55 15.03 0.17
C ILE A 86 5.82 15.88 0.05
N ALA A 87 6.34 16.09 -1.15
CA ALA A 87 7.57 16.87 -1.36
C ALA A 87 7.50 18.29 -0.76
N PRO A 88 6.41 19.07 -0.94
CA PRO A 88 6.29 20.39 -0.30
C PRO A 88 6.29 20.33 1.23
N LEU A 89 5.73 19.26 1.82
CA LEU A 89 5.70 19.08 3.28
C LEU A 89 7.10 18.77 3.80
N LEU A 90 7.89 17.99 3.08
CA LEU A 90 9.30 17.76 3.43
C LEU A 90 10.13 19.03 3.38
N ASP A 91 9.95 19.85 2.34
CA ASP A 91 10.64 21.14 2.22
C ASP A 91 10.28 22.09 3.36
N GLN A 92 9.05 22.01 3.88
CA GLN A 92 8.64 22.76 5.06
C GLN A 92 9.25 22.16 6.35
N TRP A 93 9.05 20.86 6.60
CA TRP A 93 9.45 20.20 7.84
C TRP A 93 10.98 20.18 8.02
N SER A 94 11.74 20.06 6.94
CA SER A 94 13.21 20.09 6.99
C SER A 94 13.80 21.40 7.53
N LYS A 95 13.03 22.49 7.52
CA LYS A 95 13.44 23.79 8.11
C LYS A 95 13.28 23.83 9.63
N GLU A 96 12.45 22.95 10.18
CA GLU A 96 12.03 22.97 11.58
C GLU A 96 12.46 21.71 12.35
N LEU A 97 12.66 20.60 11.63
CA LEU A 97 12.90 19.28 12.20
C LEU A 97 14.24 18.71 11.77
N THR A 98 14.76 17.82 12.61
CA THR A 98 15.87 16.94 12.22
C THR A 98 15.41 15.96 11.13
N PRO A 99 16.35 15.37 10.35
CA PRO A 99 16.01 14.29 9.42
C PRO A 99 15.31 13.11 10.09
N LEU A 100 15.68 12.79 11.33
CA LEU A 100 15.05 11.70 12.09
C LEU A 100 13.60 12.02 12.46
N ASP A 101 13.31 13.25 12.91
CA ASP A 101 11.96 13.63 13.29
C ASP A 101 11.05 13.84 12.07
N THR A 102 11.62 14.30 10.95
CA THR A 102 10.95 14.28 9.64
C THR A 102 10.57 12.86 9.23
N ALA A 103 11.48 11.89 9.39
CA ALA A 103 11.21 10.49 9.08
C ALA A 103 10.11 9.89 9.98
N LYS A 104 10.13 10.18 11.29
CA LYS A 104 9.06 9.74 12.21
C LYS A 104 7.70 10.30 11.79
N ARG A 105 7.64 11.61 11.46
CA ARG A 105 6.40 12.27 11.01
C ARG A 105 5.85 11.66 9.72
N LEU A 106 6.73 11.32 8.77
CA LEU A 106 6.34 10.58 7.56
C LEU A 106 5.79 9.20 7.90
N ILE A 107 6.45 8.45 8.79
CA ILE A 107 5.99 7.13 9.20
C ILE A 107 4.60 7.21 9.83
N ASP A 108 4.37 8.17 10.72
CA ASP A 108 3.07 8.41 11.36
C ASP A 108 1.96 8.62 10.32
N LEU A 109 2.17 9.54 9.37
CA LEU A 109 1.23 9.80 8.28
C LEU A 109 0.99 8.54 7.43
N PHE A 110 2.05 7.85 7.04
CA PHE A 110 1.98 6.74 6.08
C PHE A 110 1.32 5.52 6.70
N LEU A 111 1.65 5.22 7.95
CA LEU A 111 1.10 4.09 8.68
C LEU A 111 -0.41 4.25 8.85
N VAL A 112 -0.87 5.42 9.32
CA VAL A 112 -2.31 5.67 9.46
C VAL A 112 -3.03 5.60 8.12
N SER A 113 -2.45 6.18 7.07
CA SER A 113 -3.03 6.11 5.73
C SER A 113 -3.19 4.67 5.21
N VAL A 114 -2.16 3.83 5.41
CA VAL A 114 -2.21 2.40 5.04
C VAL A 114 -3.28 1.66 5.84
N LEU A 115 -3.38 1.90 7.15
CA LEU A 115 -4.36 1.25 8.00
C LEU A 115 -5.80 1.65 7.66
N LEU A 116 -6.04 2.92 7.30
CA LEU A 116 -7.36 3.40 6.89
C LEU A 116 -7.81 2.82 5.54
N ASP A 117 -6.86 2.51 4.66
CA ASP A 117 -7.17 1.89 3.36
C ASP A 117 -7.52 0.41 3.48
N ALA A 118 -7.02 -0.26 4.53
CA ALA A 118 -7.37 -1.63 4.84
C ALA A 118 -8.83 -1.75 5.34
N GLY A 119 -9.78 -1.81 4.40
CA GLY A 119 -11.18 -2.10 4.68
C GLY A 119 -12.19 -1.06 4.19
N ALA A 120 -11.76 0.04 3.56
CA ALA A 120 -12.67 1.08 3.09
C ALA A 120 -13.57 0.64 1.90
N GLY A 121 -13.12 -0.36 1.14
CA GLY A 121 -13.86 -0.92 0.01
C GLY A 121 -13.88 -0.05 -1.26
N ASN A 122 -14.39 -0.61 -2.35
CA ASN A 122 -14.23 -0.03 -3.70
C ASN A 122 -15.14 1.17 -4.02
N ALA A 123 -16.14 1.45 -3.17
CA ALA A 123 -17.10 2.55 -3.36
C ALA A 123 -16.67 3.86 -2.69
N TRP A 124 -15.62 3.81 -1.87
CA TRP A 124 -15.18 4.97 -1.09
C TRP A 124 -14.56 6.04 -2.00
N ALA A 125 -14.87 7.31 -1.71
CA ALA A 125 -14.27 8.45 -2.39
C ALA A 125 -14.20 9.69 -1.48
N TYR A 126 -13.19 10.52 -1.72
CA TYR A 126 -12.97 11.80 -1.07
C TYR A 126 -13.06 12.94 -2.07
N THR A 127 -13.62 14.07 -1.64
CA THR A 127 -13.62 15.31 -2.41
C THR A 127 -12.75 16.32 -1.67
N GLU A 128 -11.60 16.68 -2.24
CA GLU A 128 -10.73 17.69 -1.63
C GLU A 128 -11.37 19.09 -1.74
N SER A 129 -10.86 20.05 -0.98
CA SER A 129 -11.40 21.42 -0.92
C SER A 129 -11.51 22.13 -2.27
N GLY A 130 -10.67 21.75 -3.26
CA GLY A 130 -10.74 22.22 -4.64
C GLY A 130 -11.84 21.58 -5.50
N GLY A 131 -12.66 20.67 -4.94
CA GLY A 131 -13.76 19.99 -5.63
C GLY A 131 -13.34 18.75 -6.44
N GLN A 132 -12.05 18.44 -6.51
CA GLN A 132 -11.58 17.21 -7.17
C GLN A 132 -11.96 15.99 -6.34
N LYS A 133 -12.47 14.95 -7.02
CA LYS A 133 -12.91 13.71 -6.39
C LYS A 133 -11.96 12.57 -6.72
N PHE A 134 -11.48 11.90 -5.67
CA PHE A 134 -10.58 10.76 -5.76
C PHE A 134 -11.21 9.54 -5.08
N GLY A 135 -11.18 8.39 -5.75
CA GLY A 135 -11.68 7.12 -5.19
C GLY A 135 -10.56 6.25 -4.65
N ARG A 136 -10.94 5.14 -3.99
CA ARG A 136 -10.01 4.06 -3.59
C ARG A 136 -8.80 4.58 -2.79
N SER A 137 -7.63 3.97 -2.99
CA SER A 137 -6.40 4.25 -2.25
C SER A 137 -5.93 5.70 -2.39
N GLU A 138 -6.07 6.33 -3.56
CA GLU A 138 -5.72 7.74 -3.77
C GLU A 138 -6.60 8.67 -2.94
N GLY A 139 -7.92 8.44 -2.95
CA GLY A 139 -8.83 9.24 -2.13
C GLY A 139 -8.54 9.08 -0.64
N LEU A 140 -8.26 7.85 -0.19
CA LEU A 140 -7.95 7.57 1.22
C LEU A 140 -6.61 8.18 1.62
N ALA A 141 -5.63 8.17 0.73
CA ALA A 141 -4.38 8.88 0.93
C ALA A 141 -4.62 10.39 1.12
N ILE A 142 -5.40 11.02 0.25
CA ILE A 142 -5.67 12.46 0.37
C ILE A 142 -6.47 12.78 1.65
N ALA A 143 -7.52 12.03 1.95
CA ALA A 143 -8.31 12.27 3.17
C ALA A 143 -7.50 12.07 4.45
N SER A 144 -6.69 11.00 4.52
CA SER A 144 -5.82 10.76 5.67
C SER A 144 -4.72 11.82 5.81
N LEU A 145 -4.22 12.37 4.70
CA LEU A 145 -3.34 13.54 4.71
C LEU A 145 -4.05 14.76 5.27
N ASP A 146 -5.26 15.08 4.80
CA ASP A 146 -6.02 16.24 5.28
C ASP A 146 -6.36 16.12 6.77
N MET A 147 -6.76 14.92 7.23
CA MET A 147 -6.96 14.64 8.66
C MET A 147 -5.67 14.81 9.47
N PHE A 148 -4.54 14.33 8.94
CA PHE A 148 -3.24 14.46 9.60
C PHE A 148 -2.82 15.93 9.72
N MET A 149 -2.97 16.70 8.65
CA MET A 149 -2.67 18.13 8.63
C MET A 149 -3.61 18.96 9.52
N ALA A 150 -4.83 18.46 9.78
CA ALA A 150 -5.75 19.02 10.75
C ALA A 150 -5.45 18.63 12.21
N GLY A 151 -4.39 17.84 12.47
CA GLY A 151 -4.02 17.41 13.82
C GLY A 151 -4.95 16.33 14.41
N PHE A 152 -5.76 15.66 13.58
CA PHE A 152 -6.81 14.74 14.04
C PHE A 152 -6.28 13.52 14.81
N PHE A 153 -5.03 13.13 14.58
CA PHE A 153 -4.44 11.91 15.15
C PHE A 153 -3.56 12.16 16.40
N ALA A 154 -3.56 13.39 16.91
CA ALA A 154 -2.82 13.78 18.10
C ALA A 154 -3.74 14.47 19.11
N GLY A 155 -3.65 14.08 20.38
CA GLY A 155 -4.47 14.68 21.44
C GLY A 155 -4.15 16.16 21.71
N ASP A 156 -3.01 16.67 21.23
CA ASP A 156 -2.62 18.09 21.30
C ASP A 156 -2.79 18.84 19.98
N GLY A 157 -3.41 18.21 18.97
CA GLY A 157 -3.56 18.78 17.62
C GLY A 157 -2.25 18.87 16.83
N GLY A 158 -1.16 18.25 17.31
CA GLY A 158 0.12 18.23 16.61
C GLY A 158 0.13 17.33 15.36
N LEU A 159 1.13 17.53 14.49
CA LEU A 159 1.38 16.69 13.32
C LEU A 159 2.17 15.43 13.71
N LYS A 160 1.49 14.53 14.40
CA LYS A 160 1.99 13.22 14.88
C LYS A 160 0.82 12.27 15.06
N VAL A 161 1.10 10.99 15.28
CA VAL A 161 0.09 9.99 15.65
C VAL A 161 0.42 9.46 17.04
N ASP A 162 -0.40 9.79 18.03
CA ASP A 162 -0.19 9.38 19.44
C ASP A 162 -1.28 8.46 20.00
N GLY A 163 -2.23 8.06 19.14
CA GLY A 163 -3.36 7.21 19.52
C GLY A 163 -4.42 7.92 20.36
N LYS A 164 -4.35 9.24 20.51
CA LYS A 164 -5.35 10.07 21.17
C LYS A 164 -6.05 10.95 20.12
N CYS A 165 -7.36 11.08 20.24
CA CYS A 165 -8.11 12.06 19.46
C CYS A 165 -8.15 13.40 20.23
N PRO A 166 -8.18 14.55 19.53
CA PRO A 166 -8.40 15.87 20.11
C PRO A 166 -9.65 15.97 20.99
#